data_AF-A0A3D0XAD8-F1
#
_entry.id   AF-A0A3D0XAD8-F1
#
_cell.length_a   1.000
_cell.length_b   1.000
_cell.length_c   1.000
_cell.angle_alpha   90.00
_cell.angle_beta   90.00
_cell.angle_gamma   90.00
#
_symmetry.space_group_name_H-M   'P 1'
#
loop_
_entity.id
_entity.type
_entity.pdbx_description
1 polymer ?
#
loop_
_entity_poly.entity_id
_entity_poly.type
_entity_poly.pdbx_seq_one_letter_code
_entity_poly.pdbx_strand_id
1 'polypeptide(L)' 'MAFEGLADKLGEAFKKLKSKGKLTEGDVKEAMREVRLALLEADVNYKIAKDFTNKVTERAIGQ' A
#
# COMPACT_ATOMS: atom_id res chain seq x y z
N MET A 1 -16.00 -13.57 7.38
CA MET A 1 -14.94 -14.44 6.81
C MET A 1 -13.62 -13.65 6.79
N ALA A 2 -12.45 -14.23 7.06
CA ALA A 2 -11.18 -13.48 7.25
C ALA A 2 -10.77 -12.55 6.09
N PHE A 3 -11.33 -12.77 4.91
CA PHE A 3 -11.12 -11.96 3.70
C PHE A 3 -11.97 -10.69 3.61
N GLU A 4 -13.10 -10.59 4.29
CA GLU A 4 -14.01 -9.43 4.17
C GLU A 4 -13.40 -8.19 4.81
N GLY A 5 -12.86 -8.31 6.03
CA GLY A 5 -12.22 -7.18 6.72
C GLY A 5 -10.96 -6.66 6.03
N LEU A 6 -10.29 -7.50 5.23
CA LEU A 6 -9.13 -7.09 4.42
C LEU A 6 -9.59 -6.33 3.16
N ALA A 7 -10.64 -6.82 2.50
CA ALA A 7 -11.21 -6.20 1.31
C ALA A 7 -11.72 -4.78 1.62
N ASP A 8 -12.39 -4.59 2.77
CA ASP A 8 -12.91 -3.29 3.17
C ASP A 8 -11.79 -2.29 3.47
N LYS A 9 -10.75 -2.71 4.21
CA LYS A 9 -9.59 -1.84 4.52
C LYS A 9 -8.82 -1.44 3.26
N LEU A 10 -8.63 -2.37 2.32
CA LEU A 10 -8.03 -2.07 1.02
C LEU A 10 -8.89 -1.11 0.20
N GLY A 11 -10.22 -1.32 0.20
CA GLY A 11 -11.18 -0.46 -0.48
C GLY A 11 -11.11 1.00 0.00
N GLU A 12 -11.04 1.22 1.31
CA GLU A 12 -10.89 2.57 1.88
C GLU A 12 -9.54 3.22 1.53
N ALA A 13 -8.44 2.46 1.62
CA ALA A 13 -7.11 2.95 1.27
C ALA A 13 -7.04 3.38 -0.20
N PHE A 14 -7.61 2.59 -1.11
CA PHE A 14 -7.70 2.94 -2.53
C PHE A 14 -8.61 4.15 -2.78
N LYS A 15 -9.69 4.32 -2.01
CA LYS A 15 -10.56 5.51 -2.08
C LYS A 15 -9.80 6.78 -1.72
N LYS A 16 -9.01 6.75 -0.64
CA LYS A 16 -8.17 7.89 -0.20
C LYS A 16 -7.09 8.21 -1.24
N LEU A 17 -6.45 7.20 -1.81
CA LEU A 17 -5.46 7.38 -2.87
C LEU A 17 -6.07 7.97 -4.15
N LYS A 18 -7.25 7.49 -4.58
CA LYS A 18 -7.96 8.04 -5.74
C LYS A 18 -8.45 9.48 -5.53
N SER A 19 -8.78 9.86 -4.29
CA SER A 19 -9.31 11.19 -3.98
C SER A 19 -8.24 12.31 -4.04
N LYS A 20 -6.94 11.98 -4.02
CA LYS A 20 -5.88 13.01 -3.98
C LYS A 20 -5.53 13.63 -5.33
N GLY A 21 -6.05 13.14 -6.47
CA GLY A 21 -5.92 13.77 -7.80
C GLY A 21 -4.51 13.78 -8.41
N LYS A 22 -3.49 14.18 -7.65
CA LYS A 22 -2.05 13.98 -7.92
C LYS A 22 -1.40 13.48 -6.64
N LEU A 23 -0.85 12.28 -6.69
CA LEU A 23 -0.02 11.75 -5.60
C LEU A 23 1.39 12.30 -5.77
N THR A 24 1.95 12.86 -4.71
CA THR A 24 3.37 13.25 -4.70
C THR A 24 4.24 12.06 -4.29
N GLU A 25 5.53 12.07 -4.61
CA GLU A 25 6.44 11.02 -4.14
C GLU A 25 6.41 10.86 -2.60
N GLY A 26 6.20 11.95 -1.88
CA GLY A 26 6.10 11.95 -0.42
C GLY A 26 4.90 11.15 0.06
N ASP A 27 3.72 11.41 -0.52
CA ASP A 27 2.48 10.69 -0.19
C ASP A 27 2.60 9.19 -0.49
N VAL A 28 3.22 8.84 -1.61
CA VAL A 28 3.42 7.43 -2.00
C VAL A 28 4.37 6.73 -1.02
N LYS A 29 5.49 7.37 -0.65
CA LYS A 29 6.45 6.79 0.30
C LYS A 29 5.85 6.58 1.68
N GLU A 30 5.02 7.52 2.14
CA GLU A 30 4.31 7.41 3.42
C GLU A 30 3.29 6.27 3.39
N ALA A 31 2.43 6.23 2.36
CA ALA A 31 1.43 5.16 2.22
C ALA A 31 2.08 3.76 2.09
N MET A 32 3.18 3.64 1.34
CA MET A 32 3.89 2.38 1.17
C MET A 32 4.58 1.90 2.45
N ARG A 33 4.89 2.81 3.37
CA ARG A 33 5.42 2.46 4.69
C ARG A 33 4.34 1.82 5.57
N GLU A 34 3.12 2.36 5.57
CA GLU A 34 1.97 1.78 6.26
C GLU A 34 1.61 0.41 5.68
N VAL A 35 1.57 0.28 4.35
CA VAL A 35 1.33 -1.00 3.66
C VAL A 35 2.38 -2.05 4.06
N ARG A 36 3.65 -1.66 4.17
CA ARG A 36 4.72 -2.58 4.59
C ARG A 36 4.49 -3.11 6.00
N LEU A 37 4.10 -2.25 6.94
CA LEU A 37 3.81 -2.65 8.32
C LEU A 37 2.61 -3.60 8.38
N ALA A 38 1.52 -3.28 7.68
CA ALA A 38 0.34 -4.14 7.61
C ALA A 38 0.64 -5.52 7.00
N LEU A 39 1.54 -5.59 6.01
CA LEU A 39 1.99 -6.86 5.44
C LEU A 39 2.79 -7.69 6.45
N LEU A 40 3.66 -7.06 7.24
CA LEU A 40 4.42 -7.75 8.29
C LEU A 40 3.53 -8.25 9.43
N GLU A 41 2.51 -7.47 9.80
CA GLU A 41 1.50 -7.86 10.80
C GLU A 41 0.64 -9.05 10.34
N ALA A 42 0.50 -9.24 9.02
CA ALA A 42 -0.24 -10.35 8.42
C ALA A 42 0.63 -11.60 8.17
N ASP A 43 1.77 -11.74 8.84
CA ASP A 43 2.73 -12.84 8.70
C ASP A 43 3.32 -12.99 7.28
N VAL A 44 3.39 -11.91 6.49
CA VAL A 44 4.04 -11.93 5.17
C VAL A 44 5.56 -11.82 5.34
N ASN A 45 6.30 -12.63 4.57
CA ASN A 45 7.76 -12.59 4.57
C ASN A 45 8.29 -11.19 4.23
N TYR A 46 9.23 -10.69 5.04
CA TYR A 46 9.85 -9.37 4.87
C TYR A 46 10.38 -9.13 3.45
N LYS A 47 11.01 -10.12 2.80
CA LYS A 47 11.52 -9.98 1.43
C LYS A 47 10.38 -9.68 0.45
N ILE A 48 9.27 -10.42 0.58
CA ILE A 48 8.08 -10.24 -0.27
C ILE A 48 7.45 -8.86 -0.02
N ALA A 49 7.27 -8.47 1.25
CA ALA A 49 6.69 -7.19 1.61
C ALA A 49 7.56 -6.00 1.10
N LYS A 50 8.89 -6.13 1.20
CA LYS A 50 9.83 -5.13 0.70
C LYS A 50 9.77 -5.02 -0.83
N ASP A 51 9.87 -6.15 -1.54
CA ASP A 51 9.88 -6.15 -3.01
C ASP A 51 8.54 -5.66 -3.58
N PHE A 52 7.43 -6.05 -2.95
CA PHE A 52 6.10 -5.58 -3.32
C PHE A 52 5.96 -4.06 -3.16
N THR A 53 6.28 -3.54 -1.97
CA THR A 53 6.16 -2.09 -1.71
C THR A 53 7.09 -1.26 -2.58
N ASN A 54 8.30 -1.75 -2.88
CA ASN A 54 9.23 -1.08 -3.80
C ASN A 54 8.69 -1.02 -5.24
N LYS A 55 8.23 -2.16 -5.79
CA LYS A 55 7.64 -2.21 -7.14
C LYS A 55 6.41 -1.30 -7.29
N VAL A 56 5.57 -1.24 -6.26
CA VAL A 56 4.39 -0.37 -6.24
C VAL A 56 4.80 1.10 -6.15
N THR A 57 5.82 1.42 -5.33
CA THR A 57 6.37 2.79 -5.22
C THR A 57 6.93 3.27 -6.56
N GLU A 58 7.75 2.47 -7.24
CA GLU A 58 8.32 2.82 -8.54
C GLU A 58 7.25 3.08 -9.60
N ARG A 59 6.20 2.24 -9.64
CA ARG A 59 5.07 2.42 -10.56
C ARG A 59 4.23 3.66 -10.25
N ALA A 60 4.13 4.04 -8.98
CA ALA A 60 3.34 5.18 -8.54
C ALA A 60 4.06 6.52 -8.66
N ILE A 61 5.40 6.52 -8.69
CA ILE A 61 6.23 7.72 -8.92
C ILE A 61 6.48 7.95 -10.42
N GLY A 62 6.49 6.88 -11.23
CA GLY A 62 6.80 6.94 -12.67
C GLY A 62 5.64 7.27 -13.62
N GLN A 63 4.48 7.72 -13.11
CA GLN A 63 3.35 8.20 -13.93
C GLN A 63 2.90 9.60 -13.52
#